data_AF-A0A9D9Q196-F1
#
_entry.id   AF-A0A9D9Q196-F1
#
_cell.length_a   1.000
_cell.length_b   1.000
_cell.length_c   1.000
_cell.angle_alpha   90.00
_cell.angle_beta   90.00
_cell.angle_gamma   90.00
#
_symmetry.space_group_name_H-M   'P 1'
#
loop_
_entity.id
_entity.type
_entity.pdbx_description
1 polymer ?
#
loop_
_entity_poly.entity_id
_entity_poly.type
_entity_poly.pdbx_seq_one_letter_code
_entity_poly.pdbx_strand_id
1 'polypeptide(L)'
;GVALLAHAGEMREHVEMVRRNFQKPLFQVLRDFGALHADTLCVHMNHCTEPDAQAVRDAGCTLTLCIGSALGKQTGYPFLRSLMAHDVRLAVGTDWGAFDVLAEARLLAQLPALIPGIPEFTAVELLRMATINGAETLGIGSETGSIEPGKRADLVLMKLDDIRVPAVPTPVSAESLAALLMRSPQPPAVSDVLVQGVFEVHNSVLVRHDEQGLLSELHRLRERWGISAAAPLPASGSDEARTSSLTRSRVLQLVPREPDLPREAMPPPVQTSAAQPHQRTANLSAPKRRVSPKRPAIHPELPKDVRRIFGEDDEP
;
A
#
# COMPACT_ATOMS: atom_id res chain seq x y z
N GLY A 1 -24.53 -6.78 13.75
CA GLY A 1 -24.05 -5.43 13.42
C GLY A 1 -22.57 -5.26 13.74
N VAL A 2 -21.74 -6.22 13.35
CA VAL A 2 -20.28 -6.08 13.31
C VAL A 2 -19.90 -6.37 11.86
N ALA A 3 -19.14 -5.48 11.23
CA ALA A 3 -18.71 -5.67 9.85
C ALA A 3 -17.76 -6.87 9.74
N LEU A 4 -17.87 -7.64 8.66
CA LEU A 4 -16.96 -8.74 8.38
C LEU A 4 -15.90 -8.28 7.38
N LEU A 5 -14.62 -8.39 7.73
CA LEU A 5 -13.53 -8.18 6.79
C LEU A 5 -12.95 -9.53 6.36
N ALA A 6 -12.90 -9.77 5.05
CA ALA A 6 -12.37 -11.00 4.49
C ALA A 6 -11.40 -10.71 3.33
N HIS A 7 -10.20 -11.28 3.41
CA HIS A 7 -9.31 -11.40 2.25
C HIS A 7 -9.88 -12.50 1.36
N ALA A 8 -10.39 -12.12 0.18
CA ALA A 8 -11.14 -13.01 -0.69
C ALA A 8 -10.60 -12.96 -2.12
N GLY A 9 -10.29 -14.12 -2.68
CA GLY A 9 -9.81 -14.23 -4.06
C GLY A 9 -8.43 -13.61 -4.28
N GLU A 10 -7.60 -13.48 -3.25
CA GLU A 10 -6.27 -12.88 -3.39
C GLU A 10 -5.28 -13.79 -4.13
N MET A 11 -5.19 -15.06 -3.73
CA MET A 11 -4.26 -16.05 -4.27
C MET A 11 -5.00 -17.17 -4.99
N ARG A 12 -4.49 -17.58 -6.15
CA ARG A 12 -5.14 -18.59 -7.00
C ARG A 12 -5.27 -19.92 -6.27
N GLU A 13 -4.23 -20.28 -5.54
CA GLU A 13 -4.14 -21.50 -4.74
C GLU A 13 -5.25 -21.56 -3.68
N HIS A 14 -5.58 -20.43 -3.05
CA HIS A 14 -6.67 -20.35 -2.07
C HIS A 14 -8.04 -20.53 -2.73
N VAL A 15 -8.26 -19.93 -3.89
CA VAL A 15 -9.52 -20.09 -4.64
C VAL A 15 -9.69 -21.54 -5.08
N GLU A 16 -8.62 -22.18 -5.59
CA GLU A 16 -8.63 -23.59 -5.96
C GLU A 16 -8.86 -24.50 -4.76
N MET A 17 -8.25 -24.22 -3.60
CA MET A 17 -8.44 -24.99 -2.38
C MET A 17 -9.89 -24.94 -1.91
N VAL A 18 -10.53 -23.77 -1.92
CA VAL A 18 -11.95 -23.64 -1.59
C VAL A 18 -12.82 -24.43 -2.58
N ARG A 19 -12.52 -24.34 -3.88
CA ARG A 19 -13.22 -25.13 -4.91
C ARG A 19 -13.07 -26.63 -4.67
N ARG A 20 -11.88 -27.13 -4.31
CA ARG A 20 -11.64 -28.55 -3.99
C ARG A 20 -12.39 -28.99 -2.74
N ASN A 21 -12.35 -28.22 -1.67
CA ASN A 21 -12.92 -28.61 -0.37
C ASN A 21 -14.45 -28.52 -0.34
N PHE A 22 -15.03 -27.50 -0.98
CA PHE A 22 -16.48 -27.24 -0.93
C PHE A 22 -17.22 -27.61 -2.22
N GLN A 23 -16.50 -27.96 -3.30
CA GLN A 23 -17.05 -28.23 -4.63
C GLN A 23 -17.91 -27.05 -5.16
N LYS A 24 -17.57 -25.82 -4.74
CA LYS A 24 -18.30 -24.57 -5.03
C LYS A 24 -17.33 -23.41 -5.24
N PRO A 25 -17.71 -22.36 -6.00
CA PRO A 25 -16.94 -21.12 -6.11
C PRO A 25 -16.80 -20.41 -4.75
N LEU A 26 -15.70 -19.66 -4.55
CA LEU A 26 -15.42 -18.98 -3.28
C LEU A 26 -16.57 -18.09 -2.81
N PHE A 27 -17.12 -17.23 -3.68
CA PHE A 27 -18.17 -16.30 -3.27
C PHE A 27 -19.53 -17.00 -3.08
N GLN A 28 -19.75 -18.14 -3.72
CA GLN A 28 -20.90 -18.99 -3.40
C GLN A 28 -20.75 -19.59 -1.99
N VAL A 29 -19.55 -20.02 -1.62
CA VAL A 29 -19.27 -20.51 -0.26
C VAL A 29 -19.50 -19.41 0.77
N LEU A 30 -18.97 -18.20 0.55
CA LEU A 30 -19.21 -17.05 1.43
C LEU A 30 -20.71 -16.76 1.58
N ARG A 31 -21.48 -16.81 0.49
CA ARG A 31 -22.93 -16.64 0.51
C ARG A 31 -23.63 -17.75 1.32
N ASP A 32 -23.28 -19.01 1.09
CA ASP A 32 -23.90 -20.15 1.78
C ASP A 32 -23.72 -20.10 3.31
N PHE A 33 -22.58 -19.57 3.76
CA PHE A 33 -22.29 -19.36 5.17
C PHE A 33 -22.85 -18.03 5.73
N GLY A 34 -23.57 -17.25 4.92
CA GLY A 34 -24.10 -15.95 5.33
C GLY A 34 -23.04 -14.87 5.54
N ALA A 35 -21.83 -15.08 5.02
CA ALA A 35 -20.69 -14.18 5.15
C ALA A 35 -20.61 -13.12 4.04
N LEU A 36 -21.51 -13.17 3.04
CA LEU A 36 -21.58 -12.21 1.94
C LEU A 36 -22.85 -11.36 2.07
N HIS A 37 -22.73 -10.18 2.68
CA HIS A 37 -23.81 -9.21 2.88
C HIS A 37 -23.28 -7.77 2.86
N ALA A 38 -24.16 -6.77 3.00
CA ALA A 38 -23.81 -5.36 2.80
C ALA A 38 -22.69 -4.83 3.73
N ASP A 39 -22.49 -5.46 4.90
CA ASP A 39 -21.43 -5.10 5.85
C ASP A 39 -20.17 -5.99 5.70
N THR A 40 -20.08 -6.77 4.61
CA THR A 40 -18.89 -7.54 4.26
C THR A 40 -17.94 -6.69 3.41
N LEU A 41 -16.72 -6.53 3.92
CA LEU A 41 -15.59 -5.94 3.23
C LEU A 41 -14.80 -7.05 2.55
N CYS A 42 -14.90 -7.14 1.23
CA CYS A 42 -14.07 -8.03 0.45
C CYS A 42 -12.76 -7.32 0.10
N VAL A 43 -11.62 -7.92 0.41
CA VAL A 43 -10.30 -7.36 0.10
C VAL A 43 -9.63 -8.19 -1.01
N HIS A 44 -9.01 -7.50 -1.97
CA HIS A 44 -8.29 -8.02 -3.15
C HIS A 44 -9.15 -8.39 -4.37
N MET A 45 -9.76 -9.58 -4.39
CA MET A 45 -10.44 -10.15 -5.57
C MET A 45 -9.60 -10.22 -6.86
N ASN A 46 -8.33 -10.60 -6.73
CA ASN A 46 -7.41 -10.78 -7.88
C ASN A 46 -7.77 -11.99 -8.77
N HIS A 47 -8.34 -13.02 -8.16
CA HIS A 47 -8.68 -14.29 -8.79
C HIS A 47 -10.16 -14.59 -8.62
N CYS A 48 -10.99 -13.75 -9.25
CA CYS A 48 -12.43 -13.85 -9.24
C CYS A 48 -12.98 -13.98 -10.66
N THR A 49 -14.22 -14.44 -10.75
CA THR A 49 -14.96 -14.64 -12.01
C THR A 49 -16.10 -13.63 -12.15
N GLU A 50 -16.69 -13.52 -13.34
CA GLU A 50 -17.85 -12.64 -13.58
C GLU A 50 -19.01 -12.91 -12.59
N PRO A 51 -19.40 -14.18 -12.32
CA PRO A 51 -20.43 -14.45 -11.32
C PRO A 51 -20.05 -14.02 -9.89
N ASP A 52 -18.75 -14.00 -9.54
CA ASP A 52 -18.30 -13.53 -8.23
C ASP A 52 -18.48 -12.00 -8.12
N ALA A 53 -18.19 -11.24 -9.18
CA ALA A 53 -18.41 -9.79 -9.21
C ALA A 53 -19.91 -9.45 -9.06
N GLN A 54 -20.77 -10.17 -9.79
CA GLN A 54 -22.21 -10.05 -9.64
C GLN A 54 -22.66 -10.40 -8.21
N ALA A 55 -22.11 -11.46 -7.61
CA ALA A 55 -22.44 -11.87 -6.25
C ALA A 55 -22.12 -10.79 -5.21
N VAL A 56 -20.96 -10.13 -5.35
CA VAL A 56 -20.54 -9.01 -4.48
C VAL A 56 -21.47 -7.81 -4.67
N ARG A 57 -21.83 -7.48 -5.91
CA ARG A 57 -22.80 -6.42 -6.21
C ARG A 57 -24.16 -6.69 -5.57
N ASP A 58 -24.72 -7.88 -5.81
CA ASP A 58 -26.06 -8.25 -5.34
C ASP A 58 -26.15 -8.26 -3.80
N ALA A 59 -25.05 -8.60 -3.13
CA ALA A 59 -24.95 -8.57 -1.68
C ALA A 59 -24.80 -7.14 -1.11
N GLY A 60 -24.56 -6.13 -1.96
CA GLY A 60 -24.32 -4.75 -1.54
C GLY A 60 -22.94 -4.52 -0.92
N CYS A 61 -22.03 -5.48 -1.05
CA CYS A 61 -20.68 -5.43 -0.51
C CYS A 61 -19.85 -4.33 -1.19
N THR A 62 -18.80 -3.90 -0.50
CA THR A 62 -17.76 -3.05 -1.09
C THR A 62 -16.47 -3.84 -1.22
N LEU A 63 -15.80 -3.68 -2.36
CA LEU A 63 -14.51 -4.29 -2.63
C LEU A 63 -13.39 -3.29 -2.37
N THR A 64 -12.48 -3.63 -1.46
CA THR A 64 -11.26 -2.87 -1.18
C THR A 64 -10.09 -3.41 -1.99
N LEU A 65 -9.54 -2.56 -2.86
CA LEU A 65 -8.41 -2.86 -3.73
C LEU A 65 -7.10 -2.47 -3.04
N CYS A 66 -6.15 -3.40 -2.98
CA CYS A 66 -4.82 -3.18 -2.41
C CYS A 66 -3.76 -3.50 -3.48
N ILE A 67 -3.58 -2.57 -4.44
CA ILE A 67 -2.81 -2.81 -5.66
C ILE A 67 -1.31 -2.89 -5.36
N GLY A 68 -0.80 -2.02 -4.49
CA GLY A 68 0.62 -2.03 -4.10
C GLY A 68 1.02 -3.34 -3.43
N SER A 69 0.16 -3.83 -2.55
CA SER A 69 0.35 -5.14 -1.89
C SER A 69 0.28 -6.31 -2.88
N ALA A 70 -0.68 -6.29 -3.82
CA ALA A 70 -0.77 -7.30 -4.87
C ALA A 70 0.47 -7.30 -5.78
N LEU A 71 1.02 -6.11 -6.09
CA LEU A 71 2.30 -5.98 -6.79
C LEU A 71 3.45 -6.60 -5.99
N GLY A 72 3.55 -6.24 -4.70
CA GLY A 72 4.62 -6.71 -3.82
C GLY A 72 4.60 -8.23 -3.60
N LYS A 73 3.41 -8.83 -3.48
CA LYS A 73 3.22 -10.28 -3.32
C LYS A 73 3.14 -11.04 -4.64
N GLN A 74 3.06 -10.34 -5.78
CA GLN A 74 2.90 -10.93 -7.12
C GLN A 74 1.64 -11.81 -7.26
N THR A 75 0.55 -11.42 -6.61
CA THR A 75 -0.71 -12.20 -6.55
C THR A 75 -1.69 -11.87 -7.69
N GLY A 76 -1.19 -11.30 -8.79
CA GLY A 76 -2.03 -10.81 -9.89
C GLY A 76 -2.65 -9.45 -9.62
N TYR A 77 -3.72 -9.13 -10.37
CA TYR A 77 -4.43 -7.85 -10.29
C TYR A 77 -5.95 -8.09 -10.23
N PRO A 78 -6.72 -7.20 -9.59
CA PRO A 78 -8.18 -7.32 -9.49
C PRO A 78 -8.86 -7.43 -10.85
N PHE A 79 -9.99 -8.15 -10.91
CA PHE A 79 -10.78 -8.35 -12.14
C PHE A 79 -11.61 -7.09 -12.51
N LEU A 80 -10.93 -5.94 -12.64
CA LEU A 80 -11.51 -4.59 -12.68
C LEU A 80 -12.57 -4.41 -13.77
N ARG A 81 -12.39 -5.03 -14.94
CA ARG A 81 -13.36 -4.95 -16.05
C ARG A 81 -14.76 -5.40 -15.61
N SER A 82 -14.83 -6.56 -14.97
CA SER A 82 -16.08 -7.16 -14.51
C SER A 82 -16.68 -6.40 -13.34
N LEU A 83 -15.82 -6.05 -12.38
CA LEU A 83 -16.22 -5.30 -11.20
C LEU A 83 -16.87 -3.96 -11.58
N MET A 84 -16.29 -3.26 -12.56
CA MET A 84 -16.85 -2.01 -13.07
C MET A 84 -18.09 -2.24 -13.93
N ALA A 85 -18.11 -3.26 -14.78
CA ALA A 85 -19.29 -3.58 -15.61
C ALA A 85 -20.53 -3.94 -14.78
N HIS A 86 -20.33 -4.46 -13.56
CA HIS A 86 -21.39 -4.79 -12.61
C HIS A 86 -21.65 -3.71 -11.56
N ASP A 87 -21.10 -2.50 -11.70
CA ASP A 87 -21.25 -1.40 -10.74
C ASP A 87 -20.90 -1.80 -9.29
N VAL A 88 -19.90 -2.66 -9.10
CA VAL A 88 -19.42 -3.02 -7.75
C VAL A 88 -18.85 -1.77 -7.10
N ARG A 89 -19.25 -1.48 -5.85
CA ARG A 89 -18.65 -0.38 -5.09
C ARG A 89 -17.19 -0.73 -4.82
N LEU A 90 -16.28 0.19 -5.15
CA LEU A 90 -14.84 0.02 -4.96
C LEU A 90 -14.31 0.99 -3.90
N ALA A 91 -13.37 0.54 -3.10
CA ALA A 91 -12.54 1.35 -2.20
C ALA A 91 -11.07 0.98 -2.41
N VAL A 92 -10.15 1.78 -1.87
CA VAL A 92 -8.71 1.45 -1.85
C VAL A 92 -8.22 1.24 -0.43
N GLY A 93 -7.26 0.34 -0.27
CA GLY A 93 -6.59 0.05 0.99
C GLY A 93 -5.11 -0.25 0.77
N THR A 94 -4.29 -0.03 1.79
CA THR A 94 -2.84 -0.21 1.68
C THR A 94 -2.39 -1.64 2.02
N ASP A 95 -3.26 -2.43 2.66
CA ASP A 95 -2.90 -3.73 3.24
C ASP A 95 -1.66 -3.61 4.14
N TRP A 96 -0.59 -4.38 3.91
CA TRP A 96 0.63 -4.34 4.71
C TRP A 96 1.79 -3.65 3.95
N GLY A 97 2.65 -2.96 4.69
CA GLY A 97 3.94 -2.46 4.20
C GLY A 97 3.94 -1.07 3.53
N ALA A 98 2.77 -0.53 3.17
CA ALA A 98 2.60 0.85 2.75
C ALA A 98 1.52 1.56 3.60
N PHE A 99 1.59 2.89 3.68
CA PHE A 99 0.68 3.71 4.50
C PHE A 99 0.05 4.88 3.74
N ASP A 100 0.28 4.97 2.42
CA ASP A 100 -0.25 6.05 1.59
C ASP A 100 -1.44 5.55 0.74
N VAL A 101 -2.66 5.80 1.22
CA VAL A 101 -3.89 5.42 0.51
C VAL A 101 -4.04 6.16 -0.82
N LEU A 102 -3.48 7.37 -0.95
CA LEU A 102 -3.51 8.12 -2.20
C LEU A 102 -2.53 7.53 -3.20
N ALA A 103 -1.42 6.93 -2.75
CA ALA A 103 -0.52 6.19 -3.63
C ALA A 103 -1.20 4.95 -4.23
N GLU A 104 -2.02 4.24 -3.44
CA GLU A 104 -2.84 3.13 -3.95
C GLU A 104 -3.83 3.60 -5.03
N ALA A 105 -4.53 4.72 -4.80
CA ALA A 105 -5.43 5.30 -5.79
C ALA A 105 -4.68 5.77 -7.06
N ARG A 106 -3.50 6.38 -6.93
CA ARG A 106 -2.65 6.77 -8.07
C ARG A 106 -2.17 5.54 -8.86
N LEU A 107 -1.81 4.46 -8.17
CA LEU A 107 -1.39 3.22 -8.82
C LEU A 107 -2.54 2.62 -9.64
N LEU A 108 -3.77 2.64 -9.10
CA LEU A 108 -4.97 2.25 -9.82
C LEU A 108 -5.22 3.10 -11.07
N ALA A 109 -4.97 4.42 -10.99
CA ALA A 109 -5.06 5.34 -12.13
C ALA A 109 -4.08 5.01 -13.28
N GLN A 110 -2.95 4.37 -12.96
CA GLN A 110 -1.89 4.05 -13.91
C GLN A 110 -2.05 2.68 -14.58
N LEU A 111 -2.82 1.76 -13.99
CA LEU A 111 -3.01 0.41 -14.54
C LEU A 111 -3.48 0.39 -16.01
N PRO A 112 -4.44 1.22 -16.46
CA PRO A 112 -4.89 1.23 -17.86
C PRO A 112 -3.79 1.53 -18.87
N ALA A 113 -2.77 2.32 -18.48
CA ALA A 113 -1.63 2.65 -19.33
C ALA A 113 -0.65 1.47 -19.50
N LEU A 114 -0.68 0.50 -18.58
CA LEU A 114 0.25 -0.63 -18.55
C LEU A 114 -0.40 -1.95 -19.00
N ILE A 115 -1.70 -2.10 -18.78
CA ILE A 115 -2.43 -3.36 -19.00
C ILE A 115 -3.57 -3.12 -20.00
N PRO A 116 -3.44 -3.63 -21.24
CA PRO A 116 -4.48 -3.48 -22.24
C PRO A 116 -5.84 -4.01 -21.77
N GLY A 117 -6.87 -3.19 -21.95
CA GLY A 117 -8.25 -3.58 -21.63
C GLY A 117 -8.63 -3.44 -20.16
N ILE A 118 -7.81 -2.81 -19.32
CA ILE A 118 -8.27 -2.31 -18.01
C ILE A 118 -9.04 -1.01 -18.23
N PRO A 119 -10.26 -0.87 -17.68
CA PRO A 119 -11.04 0.37 -17.75
C PRO A 119 -10.35 1.53 -17.02
N GLU A 120 -10.54 2.75 -17.53
CA GLU A 120 -10.03 3.96 -16.89
C GLU A 120 -10.92 4.42 -15.74
N PHE A 121 -10.29 5.01 -14.72
CA PHE A 121 -10.98 5.74 -13.67
C PHE A 121 -10.81 7.24 -13.84
N THR A 122 -11.90 7.97 -13.61
CA THR A 122 -11.85 9.41 -13.42
C THR A 122 -11.14 9.73 -12.11
N ALA A 123 -10.54 10.92 -12.03
CA ALA A 123 -9.88 11.35 -10.81
C ALA A 123 -10.85 11.49 -9.62
N VAL A 124 -12.11 11.83 -9.89
CA VAL A 124 -13.17 11.93 -8.88
C VAL A 124 -13.53 10.55 -8.34
N GLU A 125 -13.67 9.54 -9.20
CA GLU A 125 -13.91 8.15 -8.75
C GLU A 125 -12.79 7.67 -7.83
N LEU A 126 -11.53 7.88 -8.20
CA LEU A 126 -10.38 7.50 -7.39
C LEU A 126 -10.38 8.23 -6.03
N LEU A 127 -10.69 9.53 -6.01
CA LEU A 127 -10.81 10.28 -4.77
C LEU A 127 -11.94 9.73 -3.89
N ARG A 128 -13.08 9.36 -4.48
CA ARG A 128 -14.19 8.72 -3.74
C ARG A 128 -13.78 7.37 -3.16
N MET A 129 -13.05 6.54 -3.93
CA MET A 129 -12.50 5.26 -3.45
C MET A 129 -11.57 5.43 -2.25
N ALA A 130 -10.78 6.51 -2.23
CA ALA A 130 -9.86 6.86 -1.15
C ALA A 130 -10.51 7.56 0.05
N THR A 131 -11.80 7.93 -0.04
CA THR A 131 -12.51 8.71 0.98
C THR A 131 -13.88 8.11 1.31
N ILE A 132 -14.97 8.64 0.75
CA ILE A 132 -16.35 8.30 1.11
C ILE A 132 -16.67 6.82 0.93
N ASN A 133 -16.15 6.16 -0.12
CA ASN A 133 -16.41 4.75 -0.32
C ASN A 133 -15.79 3.92 0.81
N GLY A 134 -14.59 4.27 1.29
CA GLY A 134 -13.97 3.63 2.46
C GLY A 134 -14.75 3.87 3.76
N ALA A 135 -15.25 5.09 3.96
CA ALA A 135 -16.08 5.42 5.12
C ALA A 135 -17.43 4.65 5.11
N GLU A 136 -18.11 4.58 3.96
CA GLU A 136 -19.32 3.77 3.76
C GLU A 136 -19.05 2.28 4.01
N THR A 137 -17.92 1.78 3.53
CA THR A 137 -17.46 0.41 3.72
C THR A 137 -17.27 0.03 5.19
N LEU A 138 -16.82 1.00 6.00
CA LEU A 138 -16.64 0.84 7.44
C LEU A 138 -17.89 1.17 8.27
N GLY A 139 -19.01 1.51 7.62
CA GLY A 139 -20.27 1.88 8.29
C GLY A 139 -20.25 3.26 8.95
N ILE A 140 -19.27 4.11 8.63
CA ILE A 140 -19.09 5.46 9.20
C ILE A 140 -19.26 6.57 8.14
N GLY A 141 -19.84 6.25 6.97
CA GLY A 141 -20.03 7.20 5.88
C GLY A 141 -20.98 8.37 6.20
N SER A 142 -21.86 8.23 7.20
CA SER A 142 -22.67 9.34 7.74
C SER A 142 -21.85 10.29 8.61
N GLU A 143 -20.69 9.86 9.09
CA GLU A 143 -19.86 10.61 10.04
C GLU A 143 -18.64 11.24 9.38
N THR A 144 -18.06 10.62 8.34
CA THR A 144 -16.82 11.08 7.70
C THR A 144 -16.76 10.67 6.22
N GLY A 145 -15.65 10.98 5.54
CA GLY A 145 -15.39 10.60 4.15
C GLY A 145 -15.84 11.63 3.12
N SER A 146 -16.60 12.65 3.51
CA SER A 146 -16.93 13.81 2.67
C SER A 146 -17.08 15.08 3.50
N ILE A 147 -16.94 16.24 2.85
CA ILE A 147 -17.08 17.55 3.49
C ILE A 147 -18.53 18.01 3.33
N GLU A 148 -19.35 17.69 4.33
CA GLU A 148 -20.78 18.01 4.36
C GLU A 148 -21.17 18.53 5.76
N PRO A 149 -22.11 19.49 5.86
CA PRO A 149 -22.62 19.93 7.15
C PRO A 149 -23.12 18.77 8.01
N GLY A 150 -22.67 18.70 9.26
CA GLY A 150 -23.04 17.64 10.21
C GLY A 150 -22.05 16.47 10.29
N LYS A 151 -21.13 16.31 9.33
CA LYS A 151 -20.04 15.32 9.41
C LYS A 151 -18.88 15.83 10.26
N ARG A 152 -18.05 14.91 10.74
CA ARG A 152 -16.80 15.18 11.48
C ARG A 152 -15.87 16.00 10.59
N ALA A 153 -15.13 16.93 11.20
CA ALA A 153 -14.10 17.71 10.52
C ALA A 153 -12.80 16.89 10.38
N ASP A 154 -12.87 15.81 9.59
CA ASP A 154 -11.73 14.98 9.20
C ASP A 154 -11.20 15.52 7.87
N LEU A 155 -10.16 16.35 7.92
CA LEU A 155 -9.69 17.14 6.77
C LEU A 155 -8.20 16.95 6.53
N VAL A 156 -7.81 16.93 5.26
CA VAL A 156 -6.41 16.91 4.82
C VAL A 156 -6.17 18.14 3.94
N LEU A 157 -5.22 18.98 4.34
CA LEU A 157 -4.81 20.17 3.60
C LEU A 157 -3.48 19.89 2.91
N MET A 158 -3.33 20.41 1.69
CA MET A 158 -2.15 20.18 0.87
C MET A 158 -1.59 21.47 0.29
N LYS A 159 -0.27 21.55 0.17
CA LYS A 159 0.46 22.72 -0.34
C LYS A 159 0.46 22.71 -1.86
N LEU A 160 -0.24 23.67 -2.46
CA LEU A 160 -0.24 23.88 -3.92
C LEU A 160 0.92 24.77 -4.37
N ASP A 161 1.53 25.52 -3.45
CA ASP A 161 2.70 26.37 -3.64
C ASP A 161 4.02 25.60 -3.43
N ASP A 162 4.10 24.40 -3.99
CA ASP A 162 5.25 23.52 -3.87
C ASP A 162 5.88 23.30 -5.25
N ILE A 163 7.22 23.32 -5.32
CA ILE A 163 7.97 23.14 -6.58
C ILE A 163 7.68 21.79 -7.28
N ARG A 164 7.20 20.80 -6.52
CA ARG A 164 6.81 19.48 -7.05
C ARG A 164 5.43 19.47 -7.70
N VAL A 165 4.64 20.52 -7.47
CA VAL A 165 3.26 20.62 -7.95
C VAL A 165 3.27 21.22 -9.36
N PRO A 166 2.78 20.50 -10.39
CA PRO A 166 2.62 21.09 -11.72
C PRO A 166 1.64 22.26 -11.67
N ALA A 167 1.71 23.15 -12.66
CA ALA A 167 0.83 24.33 -12.72
C ALA A 167 -0.64 23.92 -12.55
N VAL A 168 -1.29 24.46 -11.50
CA VAL A 168 -2.70 24.19 -11.22
C VAL A 168 -3.55 24.81 -12.34
N PRO A 169 -4.42 24.03 -13.02
CA PRO A 169 -5.24 24.55 -14.10
C PRO A 169 -6.13 25.71 -13.63
N THR A 170 -6.26 26.73 -14.47
CA THR A 170 -7.17 27.87 -14.27
C THR A 170 -8.28 27.84 -15.34
N PRO A 171 -9.57 27.90 -14.95
CA PRO A 171 -10.08 28.02 -13.59
C PRO A 171 -9.89 26.74 -12.75
N VAL A 172 -9.75 26.93 -11.44
CA VAL A 172 -9.67 25.82 -10.48
C VAL A 172 -11.05 25.18 -10.33
N SER A 173 -11.14 23.85 -10.42
CA SER A 173 -12.36 23.06 -10.20
C SER A 173 -12.06 21.85 -9.30
N ALA A 174 -13.10 21.20 -8.78
CA ALA A 174 -12.94 19.99 -8.00
C ALA A 174 -12.28 18.87 -8.82
N GLU A 175 -12.64 18.76 -10.10
CA GLU A 175 -12.07 17.79 -11.04
C GLU A 175 -10.60 18.07 -11.33
N SER A 176 -10.23 19.34 -11.52
CA SER A 176 -8.83 19.70 -11.80
C SER A 176 -7.93 19.44 -10.58
N LEU A 177 -8.43 19.71 -9.37
CA LEU A 177 -7.73 19.37 -8.12
C LEU A 177 -7.67 17.85 -7.90
N ALA A 178 -8.76 17.12 -8.12
CA ALA A 178 -8.75 15.66 -8.02
C ALA A 178 -7.75 15.06 -9.00
N ALA A 179 -7.69 15.56 -10.24
CA ALA A 179 -6.72 15.11 -11.24
C ALA A 179 -5.28 15.37 -10.80
N LEU A 180 -5.01 16.54 -10.21
CA LEU A 180 -3.70 16.85 -9.62
C LEU A 180 -3.30 15.84 -8.55
N LEU A 181 -4.22 15.45 -7.66
CA LEU A 181 -3.95 14.50 -6.58
C LEU A 181 -3.79 13.05 -7.07
N MET A 182 -4.60 12.63 -8.03
CA MET A 182 -4.72 11.24 -8.47
C MET A 182 -3.85 10.88 -9.67
N ARG A 183 -3.33 11.86 -10.39
CA ARG A 183 -2.52 11.62 -11.61
C ARG A 183 -1.11 12.20 -11.53
N SER A 184 -0.81 13.06 -10.56
CA SER A 184 0.57 13.52 -10.38
C SER A 184 1.44 12.42 -9.77
N PRO A 185 2.59 12.08 -10.39
CA PRO A 185 3.54 11.13 -9.79
C PRO A 185 4.19 11.70 -8.52
N GLN A 186 4.24 13.03 -8.37
CA GLN A 186 4.62 13.71 -7.14
C GLN A 186 3.44 14.57 -6.67
N PRO A 187 2.59 14.06 -5.76
CA PRO A 187 1.45 14.83 -5.28
C PRO A 187 1.92 16.01 -4.42
N PRO A 188 1.07 17.05 -4.28
CA PRO A 188 1.21 18.06 -3.24
C PRO A 188 1.54 17.46 -1.86
N ALA A 189 2.43 18.10 -1.10
CA ALA A 189 2.70 17.66 0.26
C ALA A 189 1.53 18.01 1.18
N VAL A 190 1.22 17.10 2.10
CA VAL A 190 0.28 17.34 3.19
C VAL A 190 0.86 18.39 4.13
N SER A 191 0.12 19.48 4.34
CA SER A 191 0.44 20.51 5.33
C SER A 191 -0.22 20.20 6.65
N ASP A 192 -1.50 19.85 6.64
CA ASP A 192 -2.28 19.72 7.86
C ASP A 192 -3.22 18.53 7.76
N VAL A 193 -3.41 17.87 8.90
CA VAL A 193 -4.40 16.80 9.07
C VAL A 193 -5.19 17.11 10.31
N LEU A 194 -6.50 17.25 10.14
CA LEU A 194 -7.45 17.39 11.22
C LEU A 194 -8.22 16.09 11.37
N VAL A 195 -8.38 15.62 12.60
CA VAL A 195 -9.27 14.52 12.97
C VAL A 195 -10.28 15.07 13.98
N GLN A 196 -11.56 15.04 13.62
CA GLN A 196 -12.65 15.63 14.39
C GLN A 196 -12.40 17.11 14.74
N GLY A 197 -11.79 17.86 13.83
CA GLY A 197 -11.47 19.27 14.00
C GLY A 197 -10.21 19.55 14.84
N VAL A 198 -9.49 18.52 15.28
CA VAL A 198 -8.25 18.64 16.05
C VAL A 198 -7.06 18.39 15.13
N PHE A 199 -6.08 19.30 15.12
CA PHE A 199 -4.84 19.10 14.37
C PHE A 199 -4.02 17.94 14.96
N GLU A 200 -3.77 16.93 14.13
CA GLU A 200 -2.81 15.85 14.38
C GLU A 200 -1.47 16.13 13.67
N VAL A 201 -1.57 16.73 12.48
CA VAL A 201 -0.43 17.29 11.72
C VAL A 201 -0.72 18.76 11.45
N HIS A 202 0.28 19.62 11.67
CA HIS A 202 0.21 21.04 11.33
C HIS A 202 1.53 21.50 10.71
N ASN A 203 1.48 22.24 9.61
CA ASN A 203 2.66 22.67 8.85
C ASN A 203 3.65 21.53 8.53
N SER A 204 3.14 20.35 8.21
CA SER A 204 3.89 19.12 7.91
C SER A 204 4.65 18.53 9.10
N VAL A 205 4.25 18.87 10.33
CA VAL A 205 4.83 18.36 11.59
C VAL A 205 3.75 17.69 12.43
N LEU A 206 4.06 16.54 13.04
CA LEU A 206 3.20 15.90 14.04
C LEU A 206 3.12 16.77 15.29
N VAL A 207 1.93 17.21 15.67
CA VAL A 207 1.74 18.18 16.77
C VAL A 207 1.28 17.56 18.09
N ARG A 208 0.83 16.30 18.06
CA ARG A 208 0.31 15.59 19.25
C ARG A 208 1.15 14.40 19.67
N HIS A 209 2.19 14.09 18.92
CA HIS A 209 3.10 12.98 19.18
C HIS A 209 4.55 13.41 19.01
N ASP A 210 5.41 12.94 19.90
CA ASP A 210 6.86 13.08 19.75
C ASP A 210 7.38 12.07 18.72
N GLU A 211 7.66 12.57 17.52
CA GLU A 211 8.16 11.76 16.41
C GLU A 211 9.49 11.08 16.76
N GLN A 212 10.41 11.76 17.46
CA GLN A 212 11.71 11.18 17.83
C GLN A 212 11.53 10.07 18.87
N GLY A 213 10.63 10.27 19.83
CA GLY A 213 10.24 9.26 20.80
C GLY A 213 9.64 8.02 20.16
N LEU A 214 8.71 8.20 19.20
CA LEU A 214 8.10 7.11 18.43
C LEU A 214 9.16 6.30 17.64
N LEU A 215 10.08 6.99 16.96
CA LEU A 215 11.18 6.34 16.23
C LEU A 215 12.12 5.56 17.16
N SER A 216 12.43 6.14 18.31
CA SER A 216 13.28 5.48 19.32
C SER A 216 12.61 4.21 19.86
N GLU A 217 11.31 4.25 20.14
CA GLU A 217 10.55 3.08 20.57
C GLU A 217 10.46 2.02 19.46
N LEU A 218 10.26 2.42 18.20
CA LEU A 218 10.29 1.50 17.06
C LEU A 218 11.63 0.77 16.96
N HIS A 219 12.75 1.47 17.08
CA HIS A 219 14.08 0.85 17.07
C HIS A 219 14.26 -0.14 18.22
N ARG A 220 13.86 0.25 19.44
CA ARG A 220 13.92 -0.61 20.62
C ARG A 220 13.07 -1.89 20.45
N LEU A 221 11.90 -1.78 19.85
CA LEU A 221 11.04 -2.94 19.55
C LEU A 221 11.67 -3.83 18.48
N ARG A 222 12.23 -3.26 17.41
CA ARG A 222 12.92 -4.03 16.37
C ARG A 222 14.08 -4.85 16.93
N GLU A 223 14.89 -4.26 17.81
CA GLU A 223 15.98 -4.97 18.49
C GLU A 223 15.44 -6.08 19.39
N ARG A 224 14.45 -5.78 20.24
CA ARG A 224 13.83 -6.75 21.16
C ARG A 224 13.29 -7.98 20.42
N TRP A 225 12.64 -7.78 19.28
CA TRP A 225 12.02 -8.84 18.49
C TRP A 225 12.94 -9.41 17.40
N GLY A 226 14.19 -8.94 17.30
CA GLY A 226 15.14 -9.38 16.28
C GLY A 226 14.71 -9.07 14.84
N ILE A 227 13.89 -8.02 14.64
CA ILE A 227 13.39 -7.60 13.33
C ILE A 227 14.50 -6.82 12.60
N SER A 228 15.34 -7.55 11.88
CA SER A 228 16.32 -6.97 10.96
C SER A 228 15.63 -6.35 9.75
N ALA A 229 16.27 -5.33 9.14
CA ALA A 229 15.91 -4.93 7.79
C ALA A 229 16.01 -6.14 6.84
N ALA A 230 15.08 -6.23 5.88
CA ALA A 230 15.15 -7.22 4.83
C ALA A 230 16.52 -7.13 4.12
N ALA A 231 17.12 -8.28 3.81
CA ALA A 231 18.29 -8.30 2.96
C ALA A 231 17.94 -7.60 1.63
N PRO A 232 18.86 -6.83 1.03
CA PRO A 232 18.64 -6.25 -0.29
C PRO A 232 18.15 -7.33 -1.24
N LEU A 233 17.20 -7.01 -2.12
CA LEU A 233 16.79 -7.93 -3.16
C LEU A 233 18.06 -8.38 -3.91
N PRO A 234 18.28 -9.69 -4.09
CA PRO A 234 19.39 -10.15 -4.91
C PRO A 234 19.22 -9.50 -6.28
N ALA A 235 20.29 -8.88 -6.78
CA ALA A 235 20.29 -8.33 -8.13
C ALA A 235 19.83 -9.44 -9.08
N SER A 236 18.72 -9.23 -9.77
CA SER A 236 18.26 -10.12 -10.82
C SER A 236 19.41 -10.27 -11.81
N GLY A 237 19.88 -11.50 -12.03
CA GLY A 237 21.13 -11.78 -12.71
C GLY A 237 21.31 -11.01 -14.01
N SER A 238 22.38 -10.24 -14.05
CA SER A 238 23.21 -10.01 -15.22
C SER A 238 24.64 -9.81 -14.73
N ASP A 239 25.58 -10.25 -15.55
CA ASP A 239 26.99 -10.45 -15.30
C ASP A 239 27.68 -9.50 -14.30
N GLU A 240 28.69 -10.04 -13.63
CA GLU A 240 29.80 -9.30 -13.03
C GLU A 240 30.46 -8.40 -14.10
N ALA A 241 29.86 -7.25 -14.36
CA ALA A 241 30.40 -6.23 -15.25
C ALA A 241 30.46 -4.90 -14.48
N ARG A 242 31.58 -4.74 -13.77
CA ARG A 242 32.26 -3.47 -13.44
C ARG A 242 31.33 -2.31 -13.04
N THR A 243 30.91 -2.28 -11.78
CA THR A 243 30.61 -1.01 -11.12
C THR A 243 31.86 -0.54 -10.38
N SER A 244 32.66 0.27 -11.06
CA SER A 244 33.68 1.07 -10.40
C SER A 244 33.00 2.03 -9.41
N SER A 245 33.55 2.13 -8.22
CA SER A 245 33.07 3.01 -7.16
C SER A 245 33.01 4.46 -7.64
N LEU A 246 31.82 4.98 -7.89
CA LEU A 246 31.59 6.42 -8.00
C LEU A 246 31.59 6.99 -6.59
N THR A 247 32.76 7.40 -6.13
CA THR A 247 32.92 8.21 -4.92
C THR A 247 32.21 9.55 -5.08
N ARG A 248 31.64 10.03 -3.96
CA ARG A 248 30.86 11.27 -3.76
C ARG A 248 31.43 12.55 -4.39
N SER A 249 32.68 12.55 -4.83
CA SER A 249 33.41 13.69 -5.38
C SER A 249 33.05 14.08 -6.82
N ARG A 250 32.35 13.22 -7.59
CA ARG A 250 32.00 13.52 -9.00
C ARG A 250 30.61 14.13 -9.24
N VAL A 251 29.73 14.14 -8.25
CA VAL A 251 28.37 14.71 -8.40
C VAL A 251 28.40 16.26 -8.45
N LEU A 252 29.48 16.90 -7.99
CA LEU A 252 29.63 18.35 -8.02
C LEU A 252 30.22 18.92 -9.33
N GLN A 253 30.51 18.08 -10.34
CA GLN A 253 31.10 18.55 -11.61
C GLN A 253 30.09 18.84 -12.73
N LEU A 254 28.78 18.77 -12.46
CA LEU A 254 27.73 19.04 -13.47
C LEU A 254 27.03 20.40 -13.28
N VAL A 255 27.60 21.30 -12.47
CA VAL A 255 27.16 22.70 -12.43
C VAL A 255 27.92 23.46 -13.52
N PRO A 256 27.27 24.05 -14.54
CA PRO A 256 27.94 24.97 -15.44
C PRO A 256 28.50 26.13 -14.61
N ARG A 257 29.81 26.39 -14.72
CA ARG A 257 30.41 27.57 -14.08
C ARG A 257 29.79 28.82 -14.71
N GLU A 258 29.14 29.65 -13.91
CA GLU A 258 28.86 31.04 -14.28
C GLU A 258 30.19 31.78 -14.57
N PRO A 259 30.22 32.73 -15.52
CA PRO A 259 31.43 33.49 -15.81
C PRO A 259 31.84 34.37 -14.63
N ASP A 260 33.14 34.39 -14.36
CA ASP A 260 33.79 34.97 -13.19
C ASP A 260 33.45 36.46 -12.96
N LEU A 261 32.85 36.77 -11.80
CA LEU A 261 32.95 38.09 -11.16
C LEU A 261 34.08 38.04 -10.10
N PRO A 262 34.98 39.03 -10.03
CA PRO A 262 36.17 38.95 -9.18
C PRO A 262 35.79 38.98 -7.69
N ARG A 263 36.19 37.94 -6.95
CA ARG A 263 36.05 37.87 -5.48
C ARG A 263 37.39 38.10 -4.79
N GLU A 264 37.37 39.00 -3.81
CA GLU A 264 38.44 39.30 -2.87
C GLU A 264 38.78 38.09 -1.98
N ALA A 265 40.04 38.02 -1.55
CA ALA A 265 40.68 36.86 -0.94
C ALA A 265 40.23 36.59 0.52
N MET A 266 39.99 35.33 0.85
CA MET A 266 39.99 34.81 2.22
C MET A 266 41.03 33.69 2.39
N PRO A 267 41.68 33.59 3.57
CA PRO A 267 42.83 32.70 3.79
C PRO A 267 42.43 31.24 4.10
N PRO A 268 43.35 30.27 3.93
CA PRO A 268 43.03 28.85 3.95
C PRO A 268 43.00 28.24 5.37
N PRO A 269 42.19 27.20 5.63
CA PRO A 269 42.29 26.40 6.83
C PRO A 269 43.22 25.18 6.66
N VAL A 270 43.70 24.74 7.82
CA VAL A 270 44.84 23.86 8.12
C VAL A 270 44.52 22.37 7.93
N GLN A 271 45.53 21.60 7.49
CA GLN A 271 45.50 20.15 7.33
C GLN A 271 45.69 19.40 8.67
N THR A 272 44.94 18.32 8.89
CA THR A 272 45.33 17.26 9.84
C THR A 272 45.07 15.87 9.26
N SER A 273 46.07 15.00 9.49
CA SER A 273 46.34 13.68 8.93
C SER A 273 45.39 12.56 9.37
N ALA A 274 45.23 11.56 8.49
CA ALA A 274 44.47 10.33 8.68
C ALA A 274 45.27 9.24 9.45
N ALA A 275 44.54 8.31 10.08
CA ALA A 275 45.02 6.99 10.47
C ALA A 275 43.91 5.94 10.24
N GLN A 276 44.28 4.83 9.57
CA GLN A 276 43.43 3.66 9.25
C GLN A 276 43.30 2.70 10.43
N PRO A 277 42.27 1.84 10.50
CA PRO A 277 42.33 0.61 11.27
C PRO A 277 42.33 -0.67 10.43
N HIS A 278 43.24 -1.54 10.85
CA HIS A 278 43.50 -2.96 10.64
C HIS A 278 42.35 -3.89 10.17
N GLN A 279 42.74 -4.76 9.23
CA GLN A 279 42.05 -6.01 8.87
C GLN A 279 42.19 -7.06 9.98
N ARG A 280 41.09 -7.74 10.32
CA ARG A 280 41.12 -9.07 10.96
C ARG A 280 40.20 -10.02 10.19
N THR A 281 40.81 -11.11 9.76
CA THR A 281 40.17 -12.30 9.18
C THR A 281 39.59 -13.17 10.29
N ALA A 282 38.40 -13.72 10.09
CA ALA A 282 37.89 -14.85 10.86
C ALA A 282 37.05 -15.77 9.95
N ASN A 283 37.61 -16.93 9.67
CA ASN A 283 36.92 -18.10 9.13
C ASN A 283 35.92 -18.63 10.16
N LEU A 284 34.66 -18.82 9.77
CA LEU A 284 33.76 -19.77 10.44
C LEU A 284 32.83 -20.44 9.41
N SER A 285 33.04 -21.75 9.31
CA SER A 285 32.30 -22.74 8.54
C SER A 285 31.04 -23.23 9.27
N ALA A 286 29.87 -23.22 8.58
CA ALA A 286 28.72 -24.17 8.57
C ALA A 286 28.04 -24.61 9.92
N PRO A 287 26.71 -24.94 9.98
CA PRO A 287 25.96 -25.69 8.96
C PRO A 287 24.51 -25.24 8.65
N LYS A 288 24.02 -25.71 7.49
CA LYS A 288 22.63 -25.65 7.03
C LYS A 288 21.75 -26.60 7.85
N ARG A 289 20.67 -26.08 8.47
CA ARG A 289 19.49 -26.87 8.86
C ARG A 289 18.25 -26.26 8.21
N ARG A 290 17.72 -26.94 7.19
CA ARG A 290 16.34 -26.72 6.70
C ARG A 290 15.40 -27.25 7.78
N VAL A 291 14.63 -26.35 8.40
CA VAL A 291 13.47 -26.72 9.21
C VAL A 291 12.26 -26.61 8.29
N SER A 292 11.64 -27.74 7.98
CA SER A 292 10.33 -27.76 7.33
C SER A 292 9.29 -27.15 8.29
N PRO A 293 8.40 -26.25 7.85
CA PRO A 293 7.37 -25.71 8.73
C PRO A 293 6.42 -26.84 9.15
N LYS A 294 6.30 -27.07 10.47
CA LYS A 294 5.23 -27.93 11.02
C LYS A 294 3.90 -27.23 10.76
N ARG A 295 2.92 -27.96 10.19
CA ARG A 295 1.53 -27.48 10.11
C ARG A 295 1.05 -27.07 11.50
N PRO A 296 0.35 -25.93 11.66
CA PRO A 296 -0.22 -25.55 12.95
C PRO A 296 -1.26 -26.59 13.39
N ALA A 297 -1.22 -26.98 14.66
CA ALA A 297 -2.22 -27.87 15.23
C ALA A 297 -3.56 -27.12 15.34
N ILE A 298 -4.60 -27.67 14.71
CA ILE A 298 -5.94 -27.08 14.65
C ILE A 298 -6.73 -27.50 15.90
N HIS A 299 -7.56 -26.61 16.45
CA HIS A 299 -8.26 -26.86 17.71
C HIS A 299 -9.31 -27.99 17.56
N PRO A 300 -9.32 -29.01 18.44
CA PRO A 300 -10.12 -30.23 18.29
C PRO A 300 -11.64 -30.05 18.50
N GLU A 301 -12.12 -28.83 18.70
CA GLU A 301 -13.55 -28.50 18.84
C GLU A 301 -14.13 -27.79 17.62
N LEU A 302 -13.34 -27.53 16.58
CA LEU A 302 -13.85 -26.86 15.39
C LEU A 302 -14.93 -27.70 14.69
N PRO A 303 -16.00 -27.10 14.15
CA PRO A 303 -16.99 -27.79 13.33
C PRO A 303 -16.34 -28.56 12.17
N LYS A 304 -16.95 -29.69 11.75
CA LYS A 304 -16.37 -30.59 10.72
C LYS A 304 -16.08 -29.86 9.40
N ASP A 305 -17.00 -29.00 8.98
CA ASP A 305 -16.89 -28.10 7.84
C ASP A 305 -15.68 -27.15 7.95
N VAL A 306 -15.31 -26.72 9.15
CA VAL A 306 -14.13 -25.88 9.39
C VAL A 306 -12.84 -26.70 9.39
N ARG A 307 -12.84 -27.94 9.91
CA ARG A 307 -11.66 -28.82 9.84
C ARG A 307 -11.31 -29.22 8.40
N ARG A 308 -12.33 -29.40 7.56
CA ARG A 308 -12.16 -29.65 6.12
C ARG A 308 -11.41 -28.54 5.39
N ILE A 309 -11.50 -27.28 5.85
CA ILE A 309 -10.75 -26.14 5.29
C ILE A 309 -9.23 -26.36 5.39
N PHE A 310 -8.77 -27.04 6.44
CA PHE A 310 -7.37 -27.23 6.73
C PHE A 310 -6.80 -28.60 6.30
N GLY A 311 -7.58 -29.39 5.55
CA GLY A 311 -7.12 -30.63 4.94
C GLY A 311 -6.94 -31.80 5.91
N GLU A 312 -7.80 -31.93 6.93
CA GLU A 312 -7.85 -33.12 7.80
C GLU A 312 -8.73 -34.26 7.23
N ASP A 313 -9.63 -33.98 6.28
CA ASP A 313 -10.59 -34.97 5.73
C ASP A 313 -10.23 -35.49 4.32
N ASP A 314 -8.94 -35.54 3.98
CA ASP A 314 -8.45 -36.29 2.81
C ASP A 314 -8.07 -37.72 3.21
N GLU A 315 -9.05 -38.53 3.59
CA GLU A 315 -8.99 -40.00 3.52
C GLU A 315 -10.32 -40.47 2.85
N PRO A 316 -10.28 -41.44 1.93
CA PRO A 316 -11.38 -41.76 1.02
C PRO A 316 -12.66 -42.30 1.68
#